data_AF-A0A0G0IVX2-F1
#
_entry.id   AF-A0A0G0IVX2-F1
#
_cell.length_a   1.000
_cell.length_b   1.000
_cell.length_c   1.000
_cell.angle_alpha   90.00
_cell.angle_beta   90.00
_cell.angle_gamma   90.00
#
_symmetry.space_group_name_H-M   'P 1'
#
loop_
_entity.id
_entity.type
_entity.pdbx_description
1 polymer ?
#
loop_
_entity_poly.entity_id
_entity_poly.type
_entity_poly.pdbx_seq_one_letter_code
_entity_poly.pdbx_strand_id
1 'polypeptide(L)'
;MDFIPSASVGSCIFLVGQFCIFHNRHKGGHEQFDNMACMIIDILPKTDWLEEDIPEYRVQFHGYCGRLNNVKVEENELEPLPD
;
A
#
# COMPACT_ATOMS: atom_id res chain seq x y z
N MET A 1 17.28 -32.14 -6.52
CA MET A 1 17.06 -31.02 -5.59
C MET A 1 16.33 -29.96 -6.39
N ASP A 2 15.02 -29.83 -6.19
CA ASP A 2 14.26 -28.74 -6.80
C ASP A 2 14.41 -27.52 -5.90
N PHE A 3 15.10 -26.51 -6.43
CA PHE A 3 15.37 -25.25 -5.76
C PHE A 3 14.14 -24.38 -5.93
N ILE A 4 13.25 -24.35 -4.93
CA ILE A 4 12.20 -23.33 -4.85
C ILE A 4 12.90 -22.07 -4.31
N PRO A 5 13.03 -20.98 -5.09
CA PRO A 5 13.43 -19.72 -4.51
C PRO A 5 12.31 -19.32 -3.55
N SER A 6 12.59 -19.40 -2.25
CA SER A 6 11.82 -18.72 -1.21
C SER A 6 11.99 -17.22 -1.46
N ALA A 7 11.17 -16.66 -2.35
CA ALA A 7 10.96 -15.23 -2.38
C ALA A 7 10.42 -14.87 -0.98
N SER A 8 11.25 -14.21 -0.19
CA SER A 8 10.82 -13.63 1.06
C SER A 8 9.86 -12.51 0.68
N VAL A 9 8.57 -12.82 0.69
CA VAL A 9 7.55 -11.77 0.66
C VAL A 9 7.85 -10.95 1.90
N GLY A 10 8.40 -9.74 1.72
CA GLY A 10 8.50 -8.75 2.80
C GLY A 10 7.17 -8.77 3.54
N SER A 11 7.23 -8.85 4.88
CA SER A 11 6.07 -9.12 5.75
C SER A 11 4.91 -8.23 5.38
N CYS A 12 4.00 -8.73 4.53
CA CYS A 12 2.93 -7.92 3.97
C CYS A 12 1.91 -7.70 5.09
N ILE A 13 1.88 -6.50 5.65
CA ILE A 13 1.09 -6.18 6.86
C ILE A 13 -0.40 -6.06 6.52
N PHE A 14 -0.72 -5.64 5.29
CA PHE A 14 -2.08 -5.39 4.83
C PHE A 14 -2.52 -6.37 3.74
N LEU A 15 -3.80 -6.69 3.70
CA LEU A 15 -4.40 -7.56 2.70
C LEU A 15 -5.28 -6.78 1.71
N VAL A 16 -5.40 -7.27 0.47
CA VAL A 16 -6.37 -6.73 -0.50
C VAL A 16 -7.78 -6.85 0.08
N GLY A 17 -8.55 -5.75 0.03
CA GLY A 17 -9.87 -5.60 0.63
C GLY A 17 -9.85 -5.12 2.08
N GLN A 18 -8.68 -5.00 2.71
CA GLN A 18 -8.56 -4.44 4.06
C GLN A 18 -8.68 -2.92 4.04
N PHE A 19 -9.35 -2.37 5.05
CA PHE A 19 -9.41 -0.93 5.28
C PHE A 19 -8.29 -0.48 6.23
N CYS A 20 -7.72 0.69 5.93
CA CYS A 20 -6.65 1.33 6.69
C CYS A 20 -6.77 2.85 6.59
N ILE A 21 -6.06 3.57 7.44
CA ILE A 21 -5.91 5.02 7.37
C ILE A 21 -4.64 5.33 6.57
N PHE A 22 -4.77 6.23 5.59
CA PHE A 22 -3.62 6.78 4.88
C PHE A 22 -3.13 8.04 5.59
N HIS A 23 -1.82 8.12 5.79
CA HIS A 23 -1.12 9.26 6.34
C HIS A 23 -0.09 9.76 5.32
N ASN A 24 -0.24 11.00 4.88
CA ASN A 24 0.67 11.57 3.91
C ASN A 24 1.97 11.99 4.60
N ARG A 25 2.94 11.09 4.68
CA ARG A 25 4.25 11.36 5.31
C ARG A 25 5.19 12.14 4.41
N HIS A 26 4.92 12.18 3.10
CA HIS A 26 5.67 12.96 2.13
C HIS A 26 4.86 14.18 1.66
N LYS A 27 5.47 15.36 1.55
CA LYS A 27 4.80 16.56 0.97
C LYS A 27 4.63 16.46 -0.56
N GLY A 28 4.30 15.28 -1.07
CA GLY A 28 4.14 14.96 -2.48
C GLY A 28 2.69 14.63 -2.79
N GLY A 29 1.99 15.53 -3.48
CA GLY A 29 0.82 15.24 -4.33
C GLY A 29 -0.50 14.79 -3.67
N HIS A 30 -0.50 14.31 -2.43
CA HIS A 30 -1.67 13.65 -1.83
C HIS A 30 -2.11 14.24 -0.48
N GLU A 31 -1.70 15.48 -0.16
CA GLU A 31 -2.03 16.17 1.10
C GLU A 31 -3.53 16.23 1.39
N GLN A 32 -4.36 16.30 0.34
CA GLN A 32 -5.82 16.34 0.47
C GLN A 32 -6.46 15.03 0.99
N PHE A 33 -5.69 13.94 1.06
CA PHE A 33 -6.16 12.64 1.54
C PHE A 33 -5.56 12.23 2.89
N ASP A 34 -4.77 13.12 3.52
CA ASP A 34 -4.17 12.82 4.81
C ASP A 34 -5.23 12.49 5.88
N ASN A 35 -5.00 11.43 6.63
CA ASN A 35 -5.91 10.84 7.63
C ASN A 35 -7.24 10.33 7.06
N MET A 36 -7.29 9.98 5.78
CA MET A 36 -8.49 9.37 5.18
C MET A 36 -8.46 7.84 5.25
N ALA A 37 -9.64 7.26 5.49
CA ALA A 37 -9.84 5.84 5.32
C ALA A 37 -9.71 5.45 3.84
N CYS A 38 -8.98 4.39 3.57
CA CYS A 38 -8.80 3.81 2.26
C CYS A 38 -8.85 2.28 2.34
N MET A 39 -9.09 1.64 1.21
CA MET A 39 -9.10 0.19 1.06
C MET A 39 -7.94 -0.23 0.17
N ILE A 40 -7.19 -1.26 0.57
CA ILE A 40 -6.18 -1.87 -0.29
C ILE A 40 -6.89 -2.57 -1.45
N ILE A 41 -6.53 -2.23 -2.69
CA ILE A 41 -7.13 -2.83 -3.89
C ILE A 41 -6.17 -3.73 -4.66
N ASP A 42 -4.86 -3.54 -4.50
CA ASP A 42 -3.82 -4.29 -5.20
C ASP A 42 -2.49 -4.14 -4.45
N ILE A 43 -1.62 -5.15 -4.53
CA ILE A 43 -0.30 -5.18 -3.87
C ILE A 43 0.71 -5.60 -4.92
N LEU A 44 1.59 -4.68 -5.29
CA LEU A 44 2.58 -4.89 -6.32
C LEU A 44 3.93 -5.28 -5.71
N PRO A 45 4.58 -6.34 -6.22
CA PRO A 45 5.96 -6.62 -5.86
C PRO A 45 6.85 -5.51 -6.46
N LYS A 46 7.64 -4.83 -5.63
CA LYS A 46 8.59 -3.82 -6.11
C LYS A 46 9.65 -4.53 -6.95
N THR A 47 9.64 -4.30 -8.25
CA THR A 47 10.52 -5.01 -9.21
C THR A 47 11.82 -4.25 -9.43
N ASP A 48 12.46 -3.78 -8.36
CA ASP A 48 13.77 -3.15 -8.46
C ASP A 48 14.84 -4.10 -7.93
N TRP A 49 15.75 -4.50 -8.82
CA TRP A 49 16.81 -5.49 -8.56
C TRP A 49 17.86 -5.02 -7.54
N LEU A 50 17.69 -3.83 -6.94
CA LEU A 50 18.71 -3.11 -6.16
C LEU A 50 18.23 -2.50 -4.85
N GLU A 51 16.92 -2.44 -4.57
CA GLU A 51 16.39 -1.91 -3.31
C GLU A 51 15.47 -2.92 -2.64
N GLU A 52 15.46 -2.90 -1.31
CA GLU A 52 14.75 -3.82 -0.42
C GLU A 52 13.34 -4.20 -0.91
N ASP A 53 12.97 -5.48 -0.76
CA ASP A 53 11.69 -6.13 -1.11
C ASP A 53 10.48 -5.54 -0.36
N ILE A 54 10.29 -4.22 -0.40
CA ILE A 54 9.17 -3.53 0.23
C ILE A 54 8.00 -3.53 -0.77
N PRO A 55 6.84 -4.13 -0.42
CA PRO A 55 5.68 -4.15 -1.29
C PRO A 55 5.12 -2.73 -1.53
N GLU A 56 4.71 -2.44 -2.76
CA GLU A 56 3.98 -1.20 -3.10
C GLU A 56 2.47 -1.48 -3.03
N TYR A 57 1.73 -0.66 -2.28
CA TYR A 57 0.29 -0.84 -2.11
C TYR A 57 -0.47 0.11 -3.03
N ARG A 58 -1.60 -0.35 -3.55
CA ARG A 58 -2.57 0.51 -4.24
C ARG A 58 -3.82 0.59 -3.40
N VAL A 59 -4.30 1.81 -3.21
CA VAL A 59 -5.46 2.08 -2.37
C VAL A 59 -6.55 2.84 -3.12
N GLN A 60 -7.78 2.63 -2.64
CA GLN A 60 -8.96 3.41 -2.99
C GLN A 60 -9.46 4.15 -1.76
N PHE A 61 -9.54 5.47 -1.83
CA PHE A 61 -10.06 6.28 -0.72
C PHE A 61 -11.57 6.14 -0.56
N HIS A 62 -12.02 5.92 0.67
CA HIS A 62 -13.44 5.76 0.99
C HIS A 62 -14.19 7.08 0.72
N GLY A 63 -15.34 7.00 0.05
CA GLY A 63 -16.12 8.18 -0.37
C GLY A 63 -15.67 8.82 -1.69
N TYR A 64 -14.63 8.28 -2.35
CA TYR A 64 -14.18 8.76 -3.66
C TYR A 64 -14.34 7.69 -4.74
N CYS A 65 -15.40 7.82 -5.55
CA CYS A 65 -15.67 6.92 -6.69
C CYS A 65 -15.05 7.42 -8.02
N GLY A 66 -14.19 8.45 -7.99
CA GLY A 66 -13.65 9.14 -9.16
C GLY A 66 -12.23 8.71 -9.58
N ARG A 67 -11.46 9.61 -10.21
CA ARG A 67 -10.08 9.41 -10.73
C ARG A 67 -9.03 8.93 -9.71
N LEU A 68 -9.41 8.72 -8.46
CA LEU A 68 -8.56 8.36 -7.31
C LEU A 68 -8.65 6.87 -6.96
N ASN A 69 -9.02 6.06 -7.94
CA ASN A 69 -9.29 4.63 -7.76
C ASN A 69 -8.05 3.74 -7.93
N ASN A 70 -6.84 4.32 -7.80
CA ASN A 70 -5.57 3.60 -7.96
C ASN A 70 -4.41 4.50 -7.50
N VAL A 71 -4.39 4.85 -6.21
CA VAL A 71 -3.29 5.65 -5.66
C VAL A 71 -2.23 4.69 -5.13
N LYS A 72 -1.01 4.83 -5.65
CA LYS A 72 0.15 4.11 -5.15
C LYS A 72 0.62 4.76 -3.85
N VAL A 73 0.85 3.93 -2.84
CA VAL A 73 1.27 4.35 -1.51
C VAL A 73 2.28 3.34 -0.97
N GLU A 74 3.15 3.81 -0.10
CA GLU A 74 4.11 2.97 0.62
C GLU A 74 3.48 2.39 1.90
N GLU A 75 4.04 1.28 2.40
CA GLU A 75 3.57 0.67 3.65
C GLU A 75 3.65 1.64 4.85
N ASN A 76 4.68 2.48 4.89
CA ASN A 76 4.93 3.46 5.94
C ASN A 76 3.90 4.61 5.95
N GLU A 77 3.11 4.78 4.89
CA GLU A 77 2.03 5.74 4.75
C GLU A 77 0.68 5.16 5.20
N LEU A 78 0.64 3.89 5.59
CA LEU A 78 -0.58 3.20 5.98
C LEU A 78 -0.56 2.83 7.47
N GLU A 79 -1.69 3.08 8.13
CA GLU A 79 -1.94 2.66 9.51
C GLU A 79 -3.19 1.76 9.55
N PRO A 80 -3.16 0.62 10.27
CA PRO A 80 -4.38 -0.16 10.47
C PRO A 80 -5.46 0.69 11.14
N LEU A 81 -6.73 0.38 10.85
CA LEU A 81 -7.83 1.04 11.55
C LEU A 81 -7.72 0.77 13.07
N PRO A 82 -7.95 1.77 13.93
CA PRO A 82 -8.09 1.55 15.36
C PRO A 82 -9.29 0.64 15.63
N ASP A 83 -9.17 -0.23 16.65
CA ASP A 83 -10.26 -1.10 17.15
C ASP A 83 -11.52 -0.32 17.54
#